data_AF-A0A352YZK1-F1
#
_entry.id   AF-A0A352YZK1-F1
#
_cell.length_a   1.000
_cell.length_b   1.000
_cell.length_c   1.000
_cell.angle_alpha   90.00
_cell.angle_beta   90.00
_cell.angle_gamma   90.00
#
_symmetry.space_group_name_H-M   'P 1'
#
loop_
_entity.id
_entity.type
_entity.pdbx_description
1 polymer ?
#
loop_
_entity_poly.entity_id
_entity_poly.type
_entity_poly.pdbx_seq_one_letter_code
_entity_poly.pdbx_strand_id
1 'polypeptide(L)'
;MPINRIILITIFLILFLMPGNSQITTYQPGEKIYYTIHYGFITGGEATLELNTDTLAGTEIWHSRLTGKTLGIVDVLFKVLDIYESFIDPCTELPVRSVRNISEGNYKRYNVVDFDHTTRTDSAILTSDLTGVHLTQPGIHDILSCFYWFRNRILPHIDTVKKGETITIMTWFTDELYPIRMRYIGTEEVKTRAGKIKCYKFNPVTEKGRLFKTEEDVSFWFSSDKNFLPVKIRFDIFVGAFIVDLVSYEGLIYPLDIKKK
;
A
#
# COMPACT_ATOMS: atom_id res chain seq x y z
N MET A 1 39.22 -24.01 -47.37
CA MET A 1 38.50 -24.26 -46.10
C MET A 1 38.43 -22.98 -45.28
N PRO A 2 37.31 -22.24 -45.29
CA PRO A 2 37.08 -21.12 -44.37
C PRO A 2 35.85 -21.40 -43.51
N ILE A 3 35.99 -22.15 -42.42
CA ILE A 3 34.86 -22.44 -41.50
C ILE A 3 34.97 -21.68 -40.16
N ASN A 4 36.10 -21.04 -39.86
CA ASN A 4 36.37 -20.57 -38.49
C ASN A 4 36.21 -19.06 -38.22
N ARG A 5 35.58 -18.27 -39.11
CA ARG A 5 35.30 -16.84 -38.83
C ARG A 5 33.82 -16.48 -38.64
N ILE A 6 32.90 -17.28 -39.17
CA ILE A 6 31.45 -17.01 -39.03
C ILE A 6 30.93 -17.46 -37.66
N ILE A 7 31.48 -18.55 -37.10
CA ILE A 7 31.02 -19.10 -35.81
C ILE A 7 31.31 -18.14 -34.63
N LEU A 8 32.37 -17.33 -34.72
CA LEU A 8 32.74 -16.41 -33.63
C LEU A 8 31.84 -15.16 -33.55
N ILE A 9 31.26 -14.72 -34.69
CA ILE A 9 30.34 -13.58 -34.74
C ILE A 9 28.94 -13.99 -34.25
N THR A 10 28.53 -15.22 -34.51
CA THR A 10 27.23 -15.74 -34.04
C THR A 10 27.20 -15.94 -32.51
N ILE A 11 28.34 -16.23 -31.87
CA ILE A 11 28.41 -16.41 -30.40
C ILE A 11 28.35 -15.06 -29.66
N PHE A 12 28.84 -13.96 -30.25
CA PHE A 12 28.77 -12.63 -29.62
C PHE A 12 27.35 -12.04 -29.64
N LEU A 13 26.49 -12.45 -30.58
CA LEU A 13 25.11 -11.94 -30.70
C LEU A 13 24.12 -12.60 -29.74
N ILE A 14 24.46 -13.74 -29.14
CA ILE A 14 23.56 -14.49 -28.24
C ILE A 14 23.72 -14.05 -26.76
N LEU A 15 24.78 -13.30 -26.42
CA LEU A 15 25.05 -12.84 -25.06
C LEU A 15 24.27 -11.59 -24.61
N PHE A 16 23.44 -11.00 -25.48
CA PHE A 16 22.63 -9.81 -25.17
C PHE A 16 21.12 -10.07 -25.02
N LEU A 17 20.70 -11.33 -24.96
CA LEU A 17 19.36 -11.72 -24.53
C LEU A 17 19.38 -12.20 -23.08
N MET A 18 19.98 -11.40 -22.19
CA MET A 18 19.59 -11.48 -20.79
C MET A 18 18.14 -10.97 -20.75
N PRO A 19 17.15 -11.77 -20.29
CA PRO A 19 15.89 -11.17 -19.92
C PRO A 19 16.26 -10.15 -18.83
N GLY A 20 16.19 -8.86 -19.16
CA GLY A 20 16.14 -7.86 -18.12
C GLY A 20 15.04 -8.32 -17.17
N ASN A 21 15.35 -8.47 -15.89
CA ASN A 21 14.34 -8.78 -14.89
C ASN A 21 13.30 -7.67 -14.96
N SER A 22 12.29 -7.84 -15.81
CA SER A 22 11.14 -6.95 -15.89
C SER A 22 10.49 -7.10 -14.54
N GLN A 23 10.66 -6.08 -13.71
CA GLN A 23 9.99 -6.01 -12.43
C GLN A 23 8.50 -6.24 -12.69
N ILE A 24 7.91 -7.21 -11.98
CA ILE A 24 6.48 -7.46 -12.07
C ILE A 24 5.81 -6.17 -11.61
N THR A 25 5.08 -5.53 -12.50
CA THR A 25 4.32 -4.32 -12.19
C THR A 25 2.92 -4.74 -11.77
N THR A 26 2.53 -4.42 -10.54
CA THR A 26 1.26 -4.89 -9.96
C THR A 26 0.20 -3.79 -9.90
N TYR A 27 0.55 -2.53 -10.16
CA TYR A 27 -0.32 -1.36 -10.22
C TYR A 27 0.16 -0.35 -11.27
N GLN A 28 -0.73 0.54 -11.70
CA GLN A 28 -0.40 1.65 -12.60
C GLN A 28 -1.28 2.87 -12.28
N PRO A 29 -0.83 4.08 -12.64
CA PRO A 29 -1.71 5.24 -12.63
C PRO A 29 -3.01 5.01 -13.41
N GLY A 30 -4.10 5.57 -12.91
CA GLY A 30 -5.48 5.28 -13.32
C GLY A 30 -6.19 4.25 -12.43
N GLU A 31 -5.48 3.59 -11.51
CA GLU A 31 -6.10 2.68 -10.55
C GLU A 31 -6.99 3.43 -9.54
N LYS A 32 -8.22 2.94 -9.37
CA LYS A 32 -9.15 3.41 -8.34
C LYS A 32 -9.81 2.24 -7.65
N ILE A 33 -9.88 2.27 -6.33
CA ILE A 33 -10.47 1.21 -5.52
C ILE A 33 -11.45 1.80 -4.52
N TYR A 34 -12.66 1.27 -4.50
CA TYR A 34 -13.75 1.77 -3.67
C TYR A 34 -14.11 0.75 -2.59
N TYR A 35 -14.29 1.25 -1.38
CA TYR A 35 -14.56 0.46 -0.19
C TYR A 35 -15.79 0.95 0.53
N THR A 36 -16.51 0.03 1.16
CA THR A 36 -17.49 0.35 2.20
C THR A 36 -16.91 0.02 3.56
N ILE A 37 -17.15 0.88 4.54
CA ILE A 37 -16.76 0.70 5.93
C ILE A 37 -17.99 0.31 6.75
N HIS A 38 -17.87 -0.79 7.47
CA HIS A 38 -18.93 -1.38 8.29
C HIS A 38 -18.50 -1.48 9.75
N TYR A 39 -19.46 -1.25 10.66
CA TYR A 39 -19.35 -1.64 12.05
C TYR A 39 -20.54 -2.55 12.41
N GLY A 40 -20.26 -3.83 12.65
CA GLY A 40 -21.31 -4.84 12.74
C GLY A 40 -22.18 -4.86 11.48
N PHE A 41 -23.49 -4.64 11.62
CA PHE A 41 -24.45 -4.62 10.51
C PHE A 41 -24.66 -3.23 9.89
N ILE A 42 -24.03 -2.18 10.43
CA ILE A 42 -24.23 -0.80 10.01
C ILE A 42 -23.13 -0.42 9.02
N THR A 43 -23.52 0.04 7.83
CA THR A 43 -22.60 0.79 6.95
C THR A 43 -22.44 2.20 7.50
N GLY A 44 -21.23 2.55 7.91
CA GLY A 44 -20.94 3.82 8.56
C GLY A 44 -20.03 4.76 7.76
N GLY A 45 -19.40 4.27 6.69
CA GLY A 45 -18.49 5.08 5.89
C GLY A 45 -18.12 4.45 4.55
N GLU A 46 -17.32 5.18 3.80
CA GLU A 46 -16.68 4.73 2.57
C GLU A 46 -15.23 5.17 2.51
N ALA A 47 -14.42 4.45 1.75
CA ALA A 47 -13.07 4.87 1.42
C ALA A 47 -12.78 4.71 -0.07
N THR A 48 -11.89 5.53 -0.58
CA THR A 48 -11.43 5.48 -1.96
C THR A 48 -9.92 5.60 -1.97
N LEU A 49 -9.25 4.68 -2.65
CA LEU A 49 -7.81 4.72 -2.93
C LEU A 49 -7.63 4.96 -4.42
N GLU A 50 -6.92 6.02 -4.79
CA GLU A 50 -6.64 6.41 -6.16
C GLU A 50 -5.14 6.53 -6.39
N LEU A 51 -4.68 6.18 -7.58
CA LEU A 51 -3.32 6.42 -8.06
C LEU A 51 -3.39 7.12 -9.41
N ASN A 52 -2.81 8.32 -9.52
CA ASN A 52 -2.78 9.09 -10.76
C ASN A 52 -1.34 9.49 -11.12
N THR A 53 -1.12 9.94 -12.35
CA THR A 53 0.09 10.70 -12.70
C THR A 53 -0.08 12.14 -12.26
N ASP A 54 1.01 12.76 -11.84
CA ASP A 54 1.09 14.18 -11.50
C ASP A 54 2.49 14.70 -11.86
N THR A 55 2.73 15.98 -11.62
CA THR A 55 4.03 16.62 -11.82
C THR A 55 4.44 17.43 -10.61
N LEU A 56 5.67 17.24 -10.14
CA LEU A 56 6.27 18.03 -9.09
C LEU A 56 7.57 18.66 -9.61
N ALA A 57 7.61 20.00 -9.61
CA ALA A 57 8.74 20.77 -10.14
C ALA A 57 9.15 20.39 -11.59
N GLY A 58 8.19 19.97 -12.41
CA GLY A 58 8.42 19.57 -13.80
C GLY A 58 8.84 18.10 -14.00
N THR A 59 8.98 17.33 -12.92
CA THR A 59 9.24 15.89 -12.97
C THR A 59 7.93 15.12 -12.82
N GLU A 60 7.73 14.09 -13.66
CA GLU A 60 6.59 13.19 -13.52
C GLU A 60 6.70 12.39 -12.23
N ILE A 61 5.60 12.34 -11.48
CA ILE A 61 5.45 11.59 -10.26
C ILE A 61 4.13 10.82 -10.26
N TRP A 62 4.01 9.84 -9.37
CA TRP A 62 2.73 9.23 -9.06
C TRP A 62 2.11 9.90 -7.84
N HIS A 63 0.81 10.18 -7.89
CA HIS A 63 0.04 10.74 -6.79
C HIS A 63 -0.97 9.71 -6.31
N SER A 64 -0.72 9.16 -5.13
CA SER A 64 -1.70 8.32 -4.44
C SER A 64 -2.52 9.16 -3.47
N ARG A 65 -3.82 8.92 -3.45
CA ARG A 65 -4.77 9.56 -2.52
C ARG A 65 -5.70 8.51 -1.92
N LEU A 66 -5.66 8.41 -0.60
CA LEU A 66 -6.62 7.64 0.20
C LEU A 66 -7.55 8.60 0.91
N THR A 67 -8.84 8.55 0.58
CA THR A 67 -9.90 9.30 1.27
C THR A 67 -10.78 8.34 2.05
N GLY A 68 -11.00 8.60 3.34
CA GLY A 68 -11.98 7.89 4.17
C GLY A 68 -12.97 8.89 4.74
N LYS A 69 -14.27 8.59 4.69
CA LYS A 69 -15.30 9.44 5.29
C LYS A 69 -16.48 8.66 5.85
N THR A 70 -17.13 9.22 6.86
CA THR A 70 -18.38 8.67 7.38
C THR A 70 -19.57 9.01 6.49
N LEU A 71 -20.65 8.24 6.60
CA LEU A 71 -21.86 8.37 5.77
C LEU A 71 -23.13 8.40 6.63
N GLY A 72 -24.17 9.03 6.09
CA GLY A 72 -25.54 8.96 6.62
C GLY A 72 -25.65 9.38 8.08
N ILE A 73 -26.33 8.58 8.89
CA ILE A 73 -26.53 8.88 10.32
C ILE A 73 -25.22 8.84 11.13
N VAL A 74 -24.23 8.07 10.67
CA VAL A 74 -22.92 8.01 11.33
C VAL A 74 -22.14 9.31 11.11
N ASP A 75 -22.24 9.93 9.93
CA ASP A 75 -21.63 11.25 9.67
C ASP A 75 -22.20 12.35 10.58
N VAL A 76 -23.51 12.32 10.83
CA VAL A 76 -24.18 13.28 11.72
C VAL A 76 -23.71 13.16 13.17
N LEU A 77 -23.45 11.94 13.64
CA LEU A 77 -23.04 11.67 15.02
C LEU A 77 -21.51 11.75 15.22
N PHE A 78 -20.75 11.28 14.23
CA PHE A 78 -19.30 11.11 14.25
C PHE A 78 -18.73 11.45 12.87
N LYS A 79 -18.67 12.74 12.56
CA LYS A 79 -18.14 13.22 11.28
C LYS A 79 -16.64 12.93 11.18
N VAL A 80 -16.26 12.17 10.16
CA VAL A 80 -14.86 11.85 9.83
C VAL A 80 -14.63 12.17 8.36
N LEU A 81 -13.56 12.89 8.08
CA LEU A 81 -13.00 13.07 6.74
C LEU A 81 -11.48 13.08 6.86
N ASP A 82 -10.89 11.97 6.43
CA ASP A 82 -9.47 11.74 6.48
C ASP A 82 -8.94 11.57 5.07
N ILE A 83 -7.89 12.32 4.76
CA ILE A 83 -7.23 12.29 3.47
C ILE A 83 -5.73 12.08 3.72
N TYR A 84 -5.22 11.00 3.17
CA TYR A 84 -3.79 10.71 3.11
C TYR A 84 -3.36 10.78 1.65
N GLU A 85 -2.26 11.47 1.39
CA GLU A 85 -1.70 11.59 0.05
C GLU A 85 -0.22 11.28 0.09
N SER A 86 0.27 10.65 -0.98
CA SER A 86 1.70 10.39 -1.19
C SER A 86 2.02 10.70 -2.63
N PHE A 87 3.07 11.48 -2.83
CA PHE A 87 3.66 11.80 -4.11
C PHE A 87 4.92 10.95 -4.20
N ILE A 88 4.99 10.08 -5.19
CA ILE A 88 5.92 8.96 -5.28
C ILE A 88 6.74 9.10 -6.55
N ASP A 89 8.07 8.96 -6.43
CA ASP A 89 8.95 8.86 -7.58
C ASP A 89 8.72 7.50 -8.27
N PRO A 90 8.35 7.46 -9.56
CA PRO A 90 7.94 6.24 -10.24
C PRO A 90 9.12 5.28 -10.52
N CYS A 91 10.36 5.77 -10.47
CA CYS A 91 11.55 4.96 -10.71
C CYS A 91 12.01 4.25 -9.44
N THR A 92 11.97 4.96 -8.31
CA THR A 92 12.45 4.45 -7.01
C THR A 92 11.36 3.86 -6.14
N GLU A 93 10.09 4.19 -6.42
CA GLU A 93 8.91 3.89 -5.58
C GLU A 93 8.95 4.54 -4.19
N LEU A 94 9.86 5.50 -3.98
CA LEU A 94 10.00 6.24 -2.74
C LEU A 94 9.12 7.50 -2.76
N PRO A 95 8.56 7.89 -1.59
CA PRO A 95 7.83 9.14 -1.51
C PRO A 95 8.78 10.33 -1.65
N VAL A 96 8.32 11.40 -2.29
CA VAL A 96 8.97 12.72 -2.29
C VAL A 96 8.20 13.72 -1.44
N ARG A 97 6.91 13.48 -1.22
CA ARG A 97 6.04 14.26 -0.33
C ARG A 97 4.90 13.39 0.18
N SER A 98 4.50 13.60 1.42
CA SER A 98 3.26 13.06 1.98
C SER A 98 2.40 14.17 2.57
N VAL A 99 1.08 14.02 2.50
CA VAL A 99 0.11 14.93 3.11
C VAL A 99 -0.85 14.12 3.96
N ARG A 100 -1.10 14.60 5.17
CA ARG A 100 -2.10 14.04 6.08
C ARG A 100 -3.07 15.13 6.51
N ASN A 101 -4.32 15.03 6.10
CA ASN A 101 -5.39 15.97 6.41
C ASN A 101 -6.56 15.22 7.09
N ILE A 102 -6.61 15.32 8.41
CA ILE A 102 -7.51 14.58 9.29
C ILE A 102 -8.54 15.54 9.87
N SER A 103 -9.81 15.15 9.82
CA SER A 103 -10.92 15.90 10.39
C SER A 103 -11.93 14.93 11.01
N GLU A 104 -11.80 14.69 12.31
CA GLU A 104 -12.61 13.77 13.10
C GLU A 104 -13.34 14.52 14.21
N GLY A 105 -14.57 14.94 13.96
CA GLY A 105 -15.34 15.80 14.85
C GLY A 105 -14.60 17.11 15.18
N ASN A 106 -14.15 17.24 16.43
CA ASN A 106 -13.37 18.41 16.88
C ASN A 106 -11.86 18.25 16.68
N TYR A 107 -11.38 17.04 16.41
CA TYR A 107 -9.97 16.78 16.16
C TYR A 107 -9.64 17.10 14.70
N LYS A 108 -8.63 17.96 14.51
CA LYS A 108 -8.12 18.32 13.19
C LYS A 108 -6.61 18.23 13.20
N ARG A 109 -6.04 17.62 12.17
CA ARG A 109 -4.58 17.59 12.00
C ARG A 109 -4.23 17.67 10.52
N TYR A 110 -3.44 18.67 10.17
CA TYR A 110 -2.86 18.83 8.86
C TYR A 110 -1.34 18.76 8.98
N ASN A 111 -0.69 17.97 8.13
CA ASN A 111 0.76 17.92 8.05
C ASN A 111 1.21 17.61 6.62
N VAL A 112 2.27 18.28 6.18
CA VAL A 112 3.02 17.93 4.98
C VAL A 112 4.41 17.50 5.43
N VAL A 113 4.91 16.42 4.83
CA VAL A 113 6.30 15.98 5.03
C VAL A 113 6.95 15.82 3.67
N ASP A 114 8.02 16.56 3.42
CA ASP A 114 8.87 16.43 2.25
C ASP A 114 10.00 15.44 2.52
N PHE A 115 10.31 14.59 1.55
CA PHE A 115 11.31 13.53 1.64
C PHE A 115 12.43 13.79 0.65
N ASP A 116 13.66 13.87 1.15
CA ASP A 116 14.88 13.95 0.36
C ASP A 116 15.69 12.68 0.54
N HIS A 117 15.76 11.91 -0.54
CA HIS A 117 16.52 10.65 -0.63
C HIS A 117 17.85 10.78 -1.38
N THR A 118 18.24 11.99 -1.81
CA THR A 118 19.33 12.18 -2.78
C THR A 118 20.48 13.05 -2.26
N THR A 119 20.21 14.00 -1.35
CA THR A 119 21.26 14.88 -0.78
C THR A 119 22.29 14.10 0.03
N ARG A 120 21.90 12.97 0.64
CA ARG A 120 22.76 12.12 1.45
C ARG A 120 22.68 10.68 1.00
N THR A 121 23.81 9.99 1.00
CA THR A 121 23.88 8.56 0.62
C THR A 121 23.61 7.62 1.80
N ASP A 122 23.77 8.11 3.03
CA ASP A 122 23.68 7.32 4.27
C ASP A 122 22.36 7.50 5.03
N SER A 123 21.51 8.44 4.60
CA SER A 123 20.27 8.82 5.28
C SER A 123 19.30 9.52 4.33
N ALA A 124 18.04 9.60 4.74
CA ALA A 124 17.05 10.49 4.13
C ALA A 124 16.80 11.70 5.05
N ILE A 125 16.53 12.86 4.46
CA ILE A 125 16.16 14.09 5.18
C ILE A 125 14.65 14.29 5.02
N LEU A 126 13.95 14.41 6.14
CA LEU A 126 12.50 14.61 6.16
C LEU A 126 12.20 15.98 6.72
N THR A 127 11.42 16.79 6.02
CA THR A 127 11.01 18.12 6.48
C THR A 127 9.51 18.11 6.74
N SER A 128 9.13 18.09 8.02
CA SER A 128 7.75 18.12 8.48
C SER A 128 7.32 19.55 8.80
N ASP A 129 6.16 19.97 8.31
CA ASP A 129 5.55 21.26 8.66
C ASP A 129 5.23 21.38 10.16
N LEU A 130 5.04 20.25 10.86
CA LEU A 130 4.72 20.24 12.29
C LEU A 130 5.94 20.13 13.20
N THR A 131 6.94 19.32 12.83
CA THR A 131 8.04 18.97 13.74
C THR A 131 9.42 19.31 13.20
N GLY A 132 9.51 19.95 12.03
CA GLY A 132 10.77 20.39 11.43
C GLY A 132 11.55 19.28 10.75
N VAL A 133 12.89 19.40 10.76
CA VAL A 133 13.78 18.51 10.00
C VAL A 133 14.20 17.29 10.82
N HIS A 134 14.12 16.12 10.20
CA HIS A 134 14.52 14.83 10.77
C HIS A 134 15.48 14.10 9.83
N LEU A 135 16.40 13.33 10.41
CA LEU A 135 17.24 12.40 9.66
C LEU A 135 16.77 10.97 9.93
N THR A 136 16.57 10.20 8.87
CA THR A 136 16.14 8.79 8.95
C THR A 136 17.03 7.90 8.09
N GLN A 137 16.79 6.59 8.14
CA GLN A 137 17.44 5.64 7.25
C GLN A 137 17.14 5.94 5.76
N PRO A 138 18.05 5.57 4.83
CA PRO A 138 17.76 5.58 3.40
C PRO A 138 16.55 4.71 3.05
N GLY A 139 15.82 5.08 2.00
CA GLY A 139 14.68 4.31 1.52
C GLY A 139 13.50 4.24 2.48
N ILE A 140 13.37 5.22 3.39
CA ILE A 140 12.18 5.32 4.25
C ILE A 140 10.93 5.58 3.41
N HIS A 141 9.82 4.93 3.77
CA HIS A 141 8.53 5.13 3.11
C HIS A 141 7.56 5.88 4.03
N ASP A 142 6.56 6.54 3.45
CA ASP A 142 5.31 6.84 4.15
C ASP A 142 4.36 5.63 4.08
N ILE A 143 3.16 5.73 4.67
CA ILE A 143 2.20 4.62 4.71
C ILE A 143 1.72 4.20 3.31
N LEU A 144 1.45 5.14 2.40
CA LEU A 144 0.88 4.82 1.09
C LEU A 144 1.94 4.31 0.11
N SER A 145 3.10 4.96 0.04
CA SER A 145 4.26 4.47 -0.71
C SER A 145 4.71 3.10 -0.20
N CYS A 146 4.70 2.85 1.12
CA CYS A 146 4.96 1.52 1.68
C CYS A 146 3.96 0.48 1.19
N PHE A 147 2.67 0.83 1.08
CA PHE A 147 1.64 -0.06 0.56
C PHE A 147 1.94 -0.47 -0.89
N TYR A 148 2.26 0.49 -1.77
CA TYR A 148 2.59 0.19 -3.17
C TYR A 148 3.90 -0.58 -3.31
N TRP A 149 4.93 -0.20 -2.55
CA TRP A 149 6.21 -0.91 -2.52
C TRP A 149 6.01 -2.36 -2.08
N PHE A 150 5.25 -2.61 -1.01
CA PHE A 150 4.91 -3.96 -0.56
C PHE A 150 4.21 -4.77 -1.66
N ARG A 151 3.29 -4.13 -2.38
CA ARG A 151 2.54 -4.73 -3.48
C ARG A 151 3.40 -5.08 -4.70
N ASN A 152 4.45 -4.31 -4.99
CA ASN A 152 5.34 -4.55 -6.13
C ASN A 152 6.58 -5.40 -5.80
N ARG A 153 7.05 -5.36 -4.56
CA ARG A 153 8.37 -5.92 -4.17
C ARG A 153 8.27 -7.16 -3.31
N ILE A 154 7.20 -7.30 -2.53
CA ILE A 154 7.06 -8.41 -1.59
C ILE A 154 6.02 -9.42 -2.07
N LEU A 155 4.81 -8.98 -2.40
CA LEU A 155 3.72 -9.89 -2.77
C LEU A 155 3.99 -10.75 -4.02
N PRO A 156 4.72 -10.29 -5.05
CA PRO A 156 5.11 -11.16 -6.17
C PRO A 156 6.01 -12.34 -5.78
N HIS A 157 6.65 -12.29 -4.61
CA HIS A 157 7.55 -13.33 -4.06
C HIS A 157 6.96 -13.97 -2.80
N ILE A 158 5.63 -13.91 -2.62
CA ILE A 158 4.97 -14.44 -1.43
C ILE A 158 5.17 -15.95 -1.22
N ASP A 159 5.50 -16.69 -2.27
CA ASP A 159 5.86 -18.11 -2.23
C ASP A 159 7.19 -18.37 -1.48
N THR A 160 8.06 -17.37 -1.37
CA THR A 160 9.29 -17.45 -0.57
C THR A 160 9.05 -17.16 0.91
N VAL A 161 7.89 -16.60 1.28
CA VAL A 161 7.56 -16.21 2.65
C VAL A 161 6.82 -17.34 3.36
N LYS A 162 7.32 -17.76 4.52
CA LYS A 162 6.69 -18.85 5.29
C LYS A 162 5.50 -18.34 6.08
N LYS A 163 4.49 -19.20 6.29
CA LYS A 163 3.42 -18.91 7.26
C LYS A 163 4.02 -18.65 8.64
N GLY A 164 3.53 -17.61 9.32
CA GLY A 164 4.03 -17.12 10.59
C GLY A 164 5.20 -16.15 10.49
N GLU A 165 5.84 -16.03 9.32
CA GLU A 165 6.94 -15.09 9.09
C GLU A 165 6.43 -13.64 9.13
N THR A 166 7.23 -12.74 9.69
CA THR A 166 6.90 -11.31 9.82
C THR A 166 7.77 -10.49 8.90
N ILE A 167 7.14 -9.77 7.98
CA ILE A 167 7.79 -8.78 7.14
C ILE A 167 7.74 -7.44 7.88
N THR A 168 8.88 -6.75 7.97
CA THR A 168 8.96 -5.43 8.61
C THR A 168 9.42 -4.41 7.59
N ILE A 169 8.67 -3.32 7.46
CA ILE A 169 9.04 -2.16 6.65
C ILE A 169 9.04 -0.95 7.57
N MET A 170 10.18 -0.27 7.65
CA MET A 170 10.27 0.97 8.41
C MET A 170 9.61 2.10 7.62
N THR A 171 8.75 2.85 8.28
CA THR A 171 8.04 3.99 7.69
C THR A 171 8.17 5.23 8.55
N TRP A 172 7.87 6.39 7.97
CA TRP A 172 7.64 7.63 8.70
C TRP A 172 6.14 7.87 8.82
N PHE A 173 5.64 7.91 10.05
CA PHE A 173 4.22 8.14 10.32
C PHE A 173 4.06 8.96 11.58
N THR A 174 3.09 9.89 11.56
CA THR A 174 2.82 10.78 12.71
C THR A 174 4.04 11.53 13.25
N ASP A 175 5.00 11.86 12.38
CA ASP A 175 6.27 12.51 12.72
C ASP A 175 7.24 11.64 13.54
N GLU A 176 7.13 10.32 13.39
CA GLU A 176 7.96 9.34 14.09
C GLU A 176 8.31 8.15 13.17
N LEU A 177 9.40 7.45 13.49
CA LEU A 177 9.72 6.17 12.85
C LEU A 177 8.72 5.11 13.32
N TYR A 178 8.02 4.53 12.36
CA TYR A 178 6.96 3.57 12.60
C TYR A 178 7.24 2.26 11.83
N PRO A 179 7.60 1.16 12.51
CA PRO A 179 7.81 -0.12 11.87
C PRO A 179 6.47 -0.82 11.59
N ILE A 180 6.08 -0.87 10.31
CA ILE A 180 4.96 -1.71 9.88
C ILE A 180 5.43 -3.16 9.89
N ARG A 181 4.86 -3.97 10.76
CA ARG A 181 5.18 -5.40 10.90
C ARG A 181 3.97 -6.23 10.48
N MET A 182 4.09 -7.00 9.41
CA MET A 182 3.02 -7.79 8.81
C MET A 182 3.36 -9.28 8.90
N ARG A 183 2.62 -10.03 9.70
CA ARG A 183 2.76 -11.49 9.79
C ARG A 183 1.95 -12.17 8.71
N TYR A 184 2.59 -12.99 7.88
CA TYR A 184 1.88 -13.78 6.87
C TYR A 184 1.18 -14.98 7.50
N ILE A 185 -0.13 -15.12 7.28
CA ILE A 185 -0.94 -16.17 7.92
C ILE A 185 -1.22 -17.31 6.94
N GLY A 186 -1.36 -17.00 5.67
CA GLY A 186 -1.64 -17.97 4.63
C GLY A 186 -2.62 -17.44 3.59
N THR A 187 -3.29 -18.36 2.91
CA THR A 187 -4.21 -18.05 1.82
C THR A 187 -5.61 -18.55 2.16
N GLU A 188 -6.63 -17.72 1.96
CA GLU A 188 -8.02 -18.09 2.15
C GLU A 188 -8.96 -17.41 1.15
N GLU A 189 -10.19 -17.92 1.00
CA GLU A 189 -11.21 -17.31 0.14
C GLU A 189 -12.01 -16.28 0.95
N VAL A 190 -12.01 -15.04 0.48
CA VAL A 190 -12.67 -13.90 1.12
C VAL A 190 -13.93 -13.54 0.36
N LYS A 191 -15.04 -13.42 1.09
CA LYS A 191 -16.31 -12.92 0.54
C LYS A 191 -16.38 -11.40 0.71
N THR A 192 -16.61 -10.68 -0.38
CA THR A 192 -16.88 -9.24 -0.39
C THR A 192 -18.18 -8.93 -1.12
N ARG A 193 -18.50 -7.64 -1.28
CA ARG A 193 -19.61 -7.19 -2.12
C ARG A 193 -19.33 -7.45 -3.60
N ALA A 194 -18.08 -7.30 -4.03
CA ALA A 194 -17.64 -7.58 -5.40
C ALA A 194 -17.77 -9.07 -5.77
N GLY A 195 -17.55 -10.01 -4.84
CA GLY A 195 -17.59 -11.45 -5.11
C GLY A 195 -16.76 -12.27 -4.12
N LYS A 196 -16.37 -13.48 -4.51
CA LYS A 196 -15.43 -14.32 -3.75
C LYS A 196 -14.05 -14.25 -4.38
N ILE A 197 -13.04 -13.89 -3.59
CA ILE A 197 -11.66 -13.67 -4.07
C ILE A 197 -10.71 -14.48 -3.20
N LYS A 198 -9.80 -15.24 -3.82
CA LYS A 198 -8.72 -15.91 -3.10
C LYS A 198 -7.68 -14.87 -2.70
N CYS A 199 -7.29 -14.84 -1.43
CA CYS A 199 -6.47 -13.78 -0.87
C CYS A 199 -5.35 -14.31 0.00
N TYR A 200 -4.22 -13.61 0.02
CA TYR A 200 -3.19 -13.71 1.06
C TYR A 200 -3.63 -12.91 2.28
N LYS A 201 -3.59 -13.54 3.44
CA LYS A 201 -3.94 -12.93 4.73
C LYS A 201 -2.70 -12.55 5.51
N PHE A 202 -2.70 -11.33 6.03
CA PHE A 202 -1.67 -10.81 6.92
C PHE A 202 -2.30 -10.28 8.20
N ASN A 203 -1.61 -10.44 9.33
CA ASN A 203 -1.91 -9.76 10.58
C ASN A 203 -0.82 -8.72 10.87
N PRO A 204 -1.11 -7.42 10.89
CA PRO A 204 -0.18 -6.44 11.42
C PRO A 204 0.04 -6.70 12.91
N VAL A 205 1.28 -6.58 13.38
CA VAL A 205 1.59 -6.68 14.82
C VAL A 205 1.09 -5.42 15.51
N THR A 206 -0.04 -5.54 16.19
CA THR A 206 -0.64 -4.46 16.99
C THR A 206 -0.22 -4.54 18.44
N GLU A 207 -0.15 -3.39 19.12
CA GLU A 207 0.05 -3.38 20.56
C GLU A 207 -1.23 -3.84 21.28
N LYS A 208 -1.10 -4.83 22.17
CA LYS A 208 -2.18 -5.22 23.08
C LYS A 208 -2.49 -4.06 24.01
N GLY A 209 -3.76 -3.74 24.21
CA GLY A 209 -4.13 -2.62 25.09
C GLY A 209 -5.41 -1.93 24.65
N ARG A 210 -5.36 -0.59 24.49
CA ARG A 210 -6.53 0.33 24.47
C ARG A 210 -7.72 -0.08 23.60
N LEU A 211 -7.49 -0.76 22.47
CA LEU A 211 -8.54 -1.16 21.52
C LEU A 211 -8.55 -2.66 21.17
N PHE A 212 -7.40 -3.33 21.29
CA PHE A 212 -7.19 -4.71 20.83
C PHE A 212 -6.93 -5.67 22.00
N LYS A 213 -7.58 -6.83 21.95
CA LYS A 213 -7.41 -7.99 22.83
C LYS A 213 -6.12 -8.75 22.51
N THR A 214 -5.79 -8.89 21.24
CA THR A 214 -4.66 -9.70 20.76
C THR A 214 -3.79 -8.95 19.74
N GLU A 215 -2.60 -9.48 19.48
CA GLU A 215 -1.68 -9.00 18.43
C GLU A 215 -2.15 -9.37 17.00
N GLU A 216 -3.25 -10.14 16.87
CA GLU A 216 -3.80 -10.63 15.60
C GLU A 216 -5.20 -10.08 15.31
N ASP A 217 -5.64 -9.09 16.10
CA ASP A 217 -6.96 -8.47 16.02
C ASP A 217 -7.15 -7.59 14.79
N VAL A 218 -6.10 -7.38 14.00
CA VAL A 218 -6.21 -6.72 12.70
C VAL A 218 -5.81 -7.68 11.62
N SER A 219 -6.65 -7.84 10.59
CA SER A 219 -6.39 -8.70 9.44
C SER A 219 -6.50 -7.90 8.16
N PHE A 220 -5.52 -8.09 7.27
CA PHE A 220 -5.47 -7.51 5.93
C PHE A 220 -5.46 -8.62 4.89
N TRP A 221 -6.24 -8.45 3.84
CA TRP A 221 -6.32 -9.40 2.73
C TRP A 221 -5.96 -8.73 1.41
N PHE A 222 -5.01 -9.32 0.71
CA PHE A 222 -4.63 -8.93 -0.65
C PHE A 222 -5.03 -10.05 -1.61
N SER A 223 -5.57 -9.73 -2.80
CA SER A 223 -5.89 -10.76 -3.80
C SER A 223 -4.66 -11.62 -4.11
N SER A 224 -4.87 -12.90 -4.45
CA SER A 224 -3.77 -13.79 -4.82
C SER A 224 -3.46 -13.79 -6.33
N ASP A 225 -4.11 -12.91 -7.09
CA ASP A 225 -3.79 -12.67 -8.49
C ASP A 225 -2.66 -11.65 -8.63
N LYS A 226 -2.25 -11.37 -9.87
CA LYS A 226 -1.09 -10.51 -10.17
C LYS A 226 -1.29 -9.04 -9.81
N ASN A 227 -2.51 -8.60 -9.47
CA ASN A 227 -2.72 -7.23 -8.98
C ASN A 227 -2.36 -7.09 -7.50
N PHE A 228 -2.52 -8.18 -6.73
CA PHE A 228 -2.42 -8.19 -5.27
C PHE A 228 -3.24 -7.06 -4.62
N LEU A 229 -4.47 -6.88 -5.10
CA LEU A 229 -5.35 -5.79 -4.70
C LEU A 229 -5.70 -5.90 -3.21
N PRO A 230 -5.64 -4.84 -2.39
CA PRO A 230 -6.25 -4.84 -1.06
C PRO A 230 -7.76 -5.09 -1.14
N VAL A 231 -8.20 -6.26 -0.71
CA VAL A 231 -9.58 -6.75 -0.81
C VAL A 231 -10.40 -6.45 0.44
N LYS A 232 -9.78 -6.59 1.63
CA LYS A 232 -10.49 -6.45 2.90
C LYS A 232 -9.54 -6.04 4.02
N ILE A 233 -10.06 -5.28 4.97
CA ILE A 233 -9.42 -5.04 6.27
C ILE A 233 -10.46 -5.33 7.35
N ARG A 234 -10.05 -6.01 8.42
CA ARG A 234 -10.89 -6.28 9.58
C ARG A 234 -10.13 -5.90 10.84
N PHE A 235 -10.78 -5.10 11.68
CA PHE A 235 -10.30 -4.74 13.01
C PHE A 235 -11.29 -5.32 14.03
N ASP A 236 -10.87 -6.34 14.76
CA ASP A 236 -11.59 -6.93 15.88
C ASP A 236 -11.24 -6.14 17.15
N ILE A 237 -12.14 -5.28 17.61
CA ILE A 237 -11.96 -4.48 18.84
C ILE A 237 -12.82 -5.05 19.98
N PHE A 238 -12.64 -4.54 21.20
CA PHE A 238 -13.39 -5.03 22.36
C PHE A 238 -14.91 -5.11 22.16
N VAL A 239 -15.47 -4.10 21.49
CA VAL A 239 -16.91 -3.87 21.38
C VAL A 239 -17.51 -4.30 20.03
N GLY A 240 -16.73 -4.91 19.14
CA GLY A 240 -17.24 -5.34 17.82
C GLY A 240 -16.14 -5.45 16.78
N ALA A 241 -16.53 -5.45 15.51
CA ALA A 241 -15.59 -5.48 14.39
C ALA A 241 -15.86 -4.34 13.42
N PHE A 242 -14.81 -3.60 13.07
CA PHE A 242 -14.79 -2.68 11.94
C PHE A 242 -14.27 -3.43 10.70
N ILE A 243 -14.99 -3.33 9.59
CA ILE A 243 -14.65 -4.02 8.34
C ILE A 243 -14.62 -3.01 7.20
N VAL A 244 -13.50 -2.96 6.49
CA VAL A 244 -13.35 -2.23 5.23
C VAL A 244 -13.41 -3.27 4.10
N ASP A 245 -14.39 -3.13 3.22
CA ASP A 245 -14.75 -4.16 2.25
C ASP A 245 -14.71 -3.63 0.81
N LEU A 246 -14.00 -4.33 -0.08
CA LEU A 246 -13.94 -3.99 -1.51
C LEU A 246 -15.34 -4.04 -2.15
N VAL A 247 -15.69 -2.93 -2.82
CA VAL A 247 -16.95 -2.77 -3.56
C VAL A 247 -16.71 -2.89 -5.05
N SER A 248 -15.83 -2.05 -5.58
CA SER A 248 -15.52 -1.93 -7.00
C SER A 248 -14.10 -1.42 -7.20
N TYR A 249 -13.61 -1.54 -8.42
CA TYR A 249 -12.27 -1.12 -8.80
C TYR A 249 -12.26 -0.72 -10.28
N GLU A 250 -11.29 0.10 -10.65
CA GLU A 250 -11.04 0.58 -12.00
C GLU A 250 -9.52 0.63 -12.25
N GLY A 251 -9.10 0.55 -13.51
CA GLY A 251 -7.70 0.81 -13.90
C GLY A 251 -6.67 -0.28 -13.55
N LEU A 252 -7.09 -1.47 -13.12
CA LEU A 252 -6.17 -2.59 -12.83
C LEU A 252 -5.39 -3.02 -14.08
N ILE A 253 -4.15 -3.47 -13.89
CA ILE A 253 -3.30 -4.02 -14.96
C ILE A 253 -3.84 -5.37 -15.44
N TYR A 254 -4.26 -6.21 -14.49
CA TYR A 254 -4.74 -7.56 -14.76
C TYR A 254 -6.20 -7.70 -14.36
N PRO A 255 -6.98 -8.58 -15.01
CA PRO A 255 -8.31 -8.95 -14.51
C PRO A 255 -8.22 -9.50 -13.08
N LEU A 256 -9.13 -9.07 -12.21
CA LEU A 256 -9.23 -9.60 -10.84
C LEU A 256 -9.80 -11.02 -10.89
N ASP A 257 -9.17 -11.98 -10.20
CA ASP A 257 -9.67 -13.36 -10.09
C ASP A 257 -10.83 -13.42 -9.08
N ILE A 258 -12.05 -13.20 -9.60
CA ILE A 258 -13.27 -13.10 -8.81
C ILE A 258 -14.31 -14.12 -9.26
N LYS A 259 -14.73 -14.98 -8.32
CA LYS A 259 -15.88 -15.88 -8.53
C LYS A 259 -17.15 -15.12 -8.20
N LYS A 260 -18.03 -14.96 -9.20
CA LYS A 260 -19.37 -14.38 -9.02
C LYS A 260 -20.17 -15.24 -8.02
N LYS A 261 -21.01 -14.57 -7.23
CA LYS A 261 -21.84 -15.21 -6.21
C LYS A 261 -22.82 -16.20 -6.82
#